data_AF-X0WD30-F1
#
_entry.id   AF-X0WD30-F1
#
_cell.length_a   1.000
_cell.length_b   1.000
_cell.length_c   1.000
_cell.angle_alpha   90.00
_cell.angle_beta   90.00
_cell.angle_gamma   90.00
#
_symmetry.space_group_name_H-M   'P 1'
#
loop_
_entity.id
_entity.type
_entity.pdbx_description
1 polymer ?
#
loop_
_entity_poly.entity_id
_entity_poly.type
_entity_poly.pdbx_seq_one_letter_code
_entity_poly.pdbx_strand_id
1 'polypeptide(L)' 'MAIADLIQDKVKSLSEPTQQEVLHFVDYLLYKSRQEDVLWSKLSLASALKGLEDEDWPDYGAQDLKERWW' A
#
# COMPACT_ATOMS: atom_id res chain seq x y z
N MET A 1 4.87 28.44 -4.08
CA MET A 1 3.43 28.10 -4.01
C MET A 1 3.33 26.60 -4.19
N ALA A 2 2.69 25.88 -3.27
CA ALA A 2 2.60 24.43 -3.36
C ALA A 2 1.56 24.02 -4.42
N ILE A 3 1.70 22.82 -4.98
CA ILE A 3 0.72 22.25 -5.93
C ILE A 3 -0.69 22.23 -5.31
N ALA A 4 -0.78 21.94 -4.01
CA ALA A 4 -2.05 21.92 -3.28
C ALA A 4 -2.75 23.29 -3.27
N ASP A 5 -1.99 24.38 -3.11
CA ASP A 5 -2.53 25.74 -3.12
C ASP A 5 -3.10 26.08 -4.51
N LEU A 6 -2.37 25.72 -5.57
CA LEU A 6 -2.79 25.93 -6.96
C LEU A 6 -4.06 25.14 -7.32
N ILE A 7 -4.19 23.91 -6.79
CA ILE A 7 -5.40 23.11 -6.95
C ILE A 7 -6.57 23.80 -6.25
N GLN A 8 -6.38 24.27 -5.01
CA GLN A 8 -7.43 24.93 -4.24
C GLN A 8 -7.95 26.18 -4.96
N ASP A 9 -7.06 27.00 -5.52
CA ASP A 9 -7.45 28.21 -6.25
C ASP A 9 -8.21 27.89 -7.54
N LYS A 10 -7.84 26.81 -8.25
CA LYS A 10 -8.59 26.35 -9.42
C LYS A 10 -9.97 25.81 -9.04
N VAL A 11 -10.07 25.03 -7.97
CA VAL A 11 -11.35 24.46 -7.51
C VAL A 11 -12.33 25.56 -7.10
N LYS A 12 -11.86 26.63 -6.44
CA LYS A 12 -12.69 27.79 -6.07
C LYS A 12 -13.32 28.49 -7.29
N SER A 13 -12.72 28.38 -8.48
CA SER A 13 -13.26 28.98 -9.71
C SER A 13 -14.33 28.13 -10.41
N LEU A 14 -14.53 26.88 -9.97
CA LEU A 14 -15.52 25.97 -10.52
C LEU A 14 -16.90 26.20 -9.89
N SER A 15 -17.95 25.78 -10.59
CA SER A 15 -19.31 25.75 -10.03
C SER A 15 -19.44 24.64 -8.98
N GLU A 16 -20.37 24.79 -8.04
CA GLU A 16 -20.60 23.82 -6.95
C GLU A 16 -20.79 22.37 -7.42
N PRO A 17 -21.55 22.06 -8.49
CA PRO A 17 -21.68 20.70 -9.00
C PRO A 17 -20.34 20.11 -9.46
N THR A 18 -19.51 20.92 -10.11
CA THR A 18 -18.19 20.48 -10.59
C THR A 18 -17.18 20.40 -9.45
N GLN A 19 -17.29 21.25 -8.41
CA GLN A 19 -16.50 21.09 -7.19
C GLN A 19 -16.81 19.76 -6.48
N GLN A 20 -18.08 19.35 -6.47
CA GLN A 20 -18.48 18.06 -5.92
C GLN A 20 -17.91 16.89 -6.72
N GLU A 21 -17.85 16.98 -8.05
CA GLU A 21 -17.19 15.98 -8.90
C GLU A 21 -15.68 15.89 -8.60
N VAL A 22 -15.00 17.04 -8.43
CA VAL A 22 -13.58 17.06 -8.03
C VAL A 22 -13.39 16.41 -6.66
N LEU A 23 -14.27 16.68 -5.69
CA LEU A 23 -14.21 16.06 -4.37
C LEU A 23 -14.32 14.53 -4.48
N HIS A 24 -15.29 14.03 -5.23
CA HIS A 24 -15.44 12.59 -5.48
C HIS A 24 -14.19 11.98 -6.12
N PHE A 25 -13.56 12.70 -7.04
CA PHE A 25 -12.32 12.23 -7.68
C PHE A 25 -11.15 12.17 -6.69
N VAL A 26 -10.99 13.18 -5.82
CA VAL A 26 -9.96 13.18 -4.78
C VAL A 26 -10.18 12.04 -3.79
N ASP A 27 -11.42 11.80 -3.37
CA ASP A 27 -11.78 10.67 -2.50
C ASP A 27 -11.43 9.32 -3.13
N TYR A 28 -11.71 9.18 -4.44
CA TYR A 28 -11.32 7.99 -5.19
C TYR A 28 -9.80 7.79 -5.22
N LEU A 29 -9.01 8.85 -5.46
CA LEU A 29 -7.55 8.76 -5.46
C LEU A 29 -7.00 8.36 -4.08
N LEU A 30 -7.56 8.92 -3.01
CA LEU A 30 -7.19 8.57 -1.64
C LEU A 30 -7.51 7.11 -1.34
N TYR A 31 -8.70 6.64 -1.72
CA TYR A 31 -9.07 5.23 -1.59
C TYR A 31 -8.13 4.32 -2.39
N LYS A 32 -7.87 4.67 -3.65
CA LYS A 32 -7.01 3.90 -4.56
C LYS A 32 -5.58 3.78 -4.00
N SER A 33 -4.98 4.87 -3.52
CA SER A 33 -3.62 4.83 -2.96
C SER A 33 -3.50 3.83 -1.80
N ARG A 34 -4.49 3.82 -0.90
CA ARG A 34 -4.56 2.86 0.21
C ARG A 34 -4.73 1.42 -0.27
N GLN A 35 -5.48 1.22 -1.35
CA GLN A 35 -5.68 -0.11 -1.93
C GLN A 35 -4.45 -0.62 -2.68
N GLU A 36 -3.75 0.22 -3.44
CA GLU A 36 -2.54 -0.18 -4.17
C GLU A 36 -1.47 -0.67 -3.21
N ASP A 37 -1.24 0.00 -2.08
CA ASP A 37 -0.28 -0.46 -1.06
C ASP A 37 -0.65 -1.83 -0.47
N VAL A 38 -1.94 -2.03 -0.18
CA VAL A 38 -2.44 -3.29 0.38
C VAL A 38 -2.38 -4.43 -0.65
N LEU A 39 -2.76 -4.16 -1.89
CA LEU A 39 -2.71 -5.13 -2.98
C LEU A 39 -1.27 -5.50 -3.33
N TRP A 40 -0.37 -4.51 -3.36
CA TRP A 40 1.06 -4.73 -3.55
C TRP A 40 1.67 -5.56 -2.42
N SER A 41 1.32 -5.28 -1.16
CA SER A 41 1.77 -6.05 -0.01
C SER A 41 1.30 -7.51 -0.07
N LYS A 42 0.03 -7.74 -0.41
CA LYS A 42 -0.53 -9.09 -0.56
C LYS A 42 0.10 -9.86 -1.72
N LEU A 43 0.26 -9.22 -2.87
CA LEU A 43 0.88 -9.83 -4.05
C LEU A 43 2.34 -10.19 -3.79
N SER A 44 3.09 -9.30 -3.12
CA SER A 44 4.50 -9.52 -2.80
C SER A 44 4.68 -10.73 -1.88
N LEU A 45 3.86 -10.84 -0.82
CA LEU A 45 3.90 -11.97 0.09
C LEU A 45 3.55 -13.29 -0.60
N ALA A 46 2.43 -13.33 -1.33
CA ALA A 46 2.02 -14.52 -2.07
C ALA A 46 3.07 -14.93 -3.12
N SER A 47 3.69 -13.95 -3.80
CA SER A 47 4.74 -14.22 -4.79
C SER A 47 6.03 -14.72 -4.15
N ALA A 48 6.39 -14.22 -2.96
CA ALA A 48 7.58 -14.64 -2.23
C ALA A 48 7.44 -16.05 -1.62
N LEU A 49 6.23 -16.45 -1.23
CA LEU A 49 5.93 -17.78 -0.69
C LEU A 49 5.63 -18.83 -1.78
N LYS A 50 5.38 -18.39 -3.02
CA LYS A 50 5.10 -19.28 -4.14
C LYS A 50 6.26 -20.26 -4.36
N GLY A 51 5.98 -21.56 -4.23
CA GLY A 51 6.96 -22.64 -4.36
C GLY A 51 7.59 -23.11 -3.04
N LEU A 52 7.29 -22.44 -1.93
CA LEU A 52 7.67 -22.83 -0.57
C LEU A 52 6.50 -23.44 0.23
N GLU A 53 5.33 -23.54 -0.40
CA GLU A 53 4.05 -23.96 0.20
C GLU A 53 4.00 -25.45 0.52
N ASP A 54 4.68 -26.27 -0.29
CA ASP A 54 4.73 -27.74 -0.18
C ASP A 54 6.14 -28.24 0.23
N GLU A 55 7.06 -27.35 0.60
CA GLU A 55 8.37 -27.76 1.10
C GLU A 55 8.25 -28.28 2.54
N ASP A 56 8.73 -29.51 2.78
CA ASP A 56 8.94 -30.05 4.12
C ASP A 56 10.02 -29.21 4.81
N TRP A 57 9.59 -28.16 5.51
CA TRP A 57 10.48 -27.30 6.27
C TRP A 57 11.14 -28.11 7.39
N PRO A 58 12.47 -28.04 7.55
CA PRO A 58 13.14 -28.68 8.67
C PRO A 58 12.63 -28.12 10.00
N ASP A 59 12.40 -29.00 10.97
CA ASP A 59 12.09 -28.61 12.35
C ASP A 59 13.36 -28.05 12.99
N TYR A 60 13.59 -26.75 12.82
CA TYR A 60 14.73 -26.05 13.42
C TYR A 60 14.48 -25.82 14.91
N GLY A 61 15.34 -26.40 15.75
CA GLY A 61 15.31 -26.24 17.20
C GLY A 61 16.45 -25.34 17.72
N ALA A 62 16.38 -25.01 19.01
CA ALA A 62 17.43 -24.25 19.68
C ALA A 62 18.83 -24.91 19.60
N GLN A 63 18.86 -26.23 19.38
CA GLN A 63 20.06 -27.04 19.17
C GLN A 63 20.76 -26.80 17.83
N ASP A 64 20.06 -26.25 16.82
CA ASP A 64 20.61 -25.96 15.49
C ASP A 64 21.27 -24.58 15.41
N LEU A 65 21.16 -23.77 16.48
CA LEU A 65 21.83 -22.48 16.60
C LEU A 65 23.34 -22.69 16.72
N LYS A 66 24.07 -22.26 15.69
CA LYS A 66 25.55 -22.32 15.64
C LYS A 66 26.19 -21.36 16.64
N GLU A 67 25.52 -20.25 16.93
CA GLU A 67 26.00 -19.26 17.88
C GLU A 67 25.50 -19.61 19.28
N ARG A 68 26.44 -19.77 20.21
CA ARG A 68 26.15 -19.88 21.64
C ARG A 68 26.62 -18.60 22.30
N TRP A 69 25.69 -17.85 22.87
CA TRP A 69 26.01 -16.68 23.67
C TRP A 69 26.44 -17.17 25.06
N TRP A 70 27.75 -17.19 25.27
CA TRP A 70 28.46 -17.48 26.50
C TRP A 70 29.62 -16.51 26.63
#